data_AF-A0A3Q7HW28-F1
#
_entry.id   AF-A0A3Q7HW28-F1
#
_cell.length_a   1.000
_cell.length_b   1.000
_cell.length_c   1.000
_cell.angle_alpha   90.00
_cell.angle_beta   90.00
_cell.angle_gamma   90.00
#
_symmetry.space_group_name_H-M   'P 1'
#
loop_
_entity.id
_entity.type
_entity.pdbx_description
1 polymer ?
#
loop_
_entity_poly.entity_id
_entity_poly.type
_entity_poly.pdbx_seq_one_letter_code
_entity_poly.pdbx_strand_id
1 'polypeptide(L)'
;MNPEAATENGDSASLNEILNFKGAAEDNLAESKLFDGIQSKHGLADIPAAKISELMKLNSLESASTHSLFSVVSNILDDSIERKNGDIPQCVASLVKLVVQEIEARVSKQADNLRKQNGLYKSREERYQSRVKALETLALGTTEEHEVIMKKLQQIKIEKAKMEEKEKLQEQDLIRLMEDNDHYKMQISSLDAELESSKHAHEKDRLQLEAQLEQTRVESENKILELQCLLSESTKKVQELEAFSESKLVKLKRRELGYKHFIDSHFGSLQELRMSSESIRKEVMRTKEIYVEELSHFGFNLKGLVDAAQNYHTVLEENRKLYNEVQDLKGNIRVYCRIRPFLPGQSQKLTTIEYIGENGELVVTNPSKLGKDSHRLFKFNKVFAPAVTQEEVFRDTQPLIRSVLDGYNVCIFAYGQTGSGKTYTMSGPSMSSVENWGVNYRALNDLFNISQSRKSSIAYEVGVQMVEIYNEQVRDLLCSDTSQKRYPC
;
A
#
# COMPACT_ATOMS: atom_id res chain seq x y z
N MET A 1 -48.07 -43.32 -46.07
CA MET A 1 -48.98 -42.65 -47.03
C MET A 1 -48.34 -42.71 -48.40
N ASN A 2 -49.14 -42.90 -49.46
CA ASN A 2 -48.77 -42.65 -50.86
C ASN A 2 -48.65 -41.11 -51.10
N PRO A 3 -48.16 -40.58 -52.26
CA PRO A 3 -48.38 -41.07 -53.64
C PRO A 3 -47.11 -41.13 -54.56
N GLU A 4 -46.99 -42.08 -55.51
CA GLU A 4 -47.34 -42.07 -56.97
C GLU A 4 -46.34 -41.30 -57.90
N ALA A 5 -46.03 -41.72 -59.14
CA ALA A 5 -46.26 -42.99 -59.89
C ALA A 5 -45.43 -43.06 -61.22
N ALA A 6 -45.59 -44.18 -61.97
CA ALA A 6 -45.37 -44.38 -63.43
C ALA A 6 -43.93 -44.59 -64.00
N THR A 7 -43.62 -45.47 -65.00
CA THR A 7 -44.39 -46.53 -65.75
C THR A 7 -43.48 -47.49 -66.61
N GLU A 8 -43.84 -48.80 -66.71
CA GLU A 8 -43.75 -49.75 -67.89
C GLU A 8 -42.38 -50.30 -68.45
N ASN A 9 -42.18 -51.52 -69.07
CA ASN A 9 -42.96 -52.79 -69.33
C ASN A 9 -42.11 -54.04 -69.83
N GLY A 10 -42.56 -55.31 -69.62
CA GLY A 10 -42.18 -56.62 -70.34
C GLY A 10 -41.18 -57.63 -69.66
N ASP A 11 -40.96 -58.94 -70.02
CA ASP A 11 -41.72 -60.06 -70.68
C ASP A 11 -41.02 -61.50 -70.53
N SER A 12 -41.30 -62.54 -71.36
CA SER A 12 -41.04 -64.04 -71.17
C SER A 12 -40.80 -64.87 -72.48
N ALA A 13 -40.69 -66.23 -72.66
CA ALA A 13 -40.86 -67.51 -71.87
C ALA A 13 -39.96 -68.74 -72.35
N SER A 14 -40.42 -70.03 -72.39
CA SER A 14 -39.59 -71.22 -71.96
C SER A 14 -39.87 -72.72 -72.44
N LEU A 15 -38.81 -73.60 -72.55
CA LEU A 15 -38.64 -75.10 -72.27
C LEU A 15 -38.99 -76.36 -73.21
N ASN A 16 -38.03 -77.33 -73.30
CA ASN A 16 -37.98 -78.87 -73.21
C ASN A 16 -38.29 -80.04 -74.26
N GLU A 17 -37.38 -81.10 -74.27
CA GLU A 17 -37.51 -82.63 -74.35
C GLU A 17 -37.87 -83.50 -75.63
N ILE A 18 -37.61 -84.84 -75.88
CA ILE A 18 -36.73 -85.99 -75.37
C ILE A 18 -36.45 -87.21 -76.40
N LEU A 19 -36.50 -88.55 -76.08
CA LEU A 19 -35.83 -89.74 -76.80
C LEU A 19 -36.59 -91.15 -76.96
N ASN A 20 -35.94 -92.30 -77.35
CA ASN A 20 -36.52 -93.49 -78.13
C ASN A 20 -35.91 -94.98 -77.95
N PHE A 21 -36.50 -96.08 -78.55
CA PHE A 21 -36.11 -97.54 -78.85
C PHE A 21 -36.49 -98.77 -77.89
N LYS A 22 -36.39 -100.12 -78.21
CA LYS A 22 -37.01 -101.08 -79.23
C LYS A 22 -36.58 -102.62 -79.21
N GLY A 23 -37.47 -103.66 -79.27
CA GLY A 23 -37.28 -105.11 -79.76
C GLY A 23 -37.30 -106.34 -78.75
N ALA A 24 -37.31 -107.69 -79.05
CA ALA A 24 -37.78 -108.65 -80.14
C ALA A 24 -37.54 -110.22 -79.84
N ALA A 25 -38.17 -111.19 -80.59
CA ALA A 25 -37.86 -112.68 -80.85
C ALA A 25 -38.10 -113.86 -79.81
N GLU A 26 -38.16 -115.22 -80.07
CA GLU A 26 -38.77 -116.18 -81.11
C GLU A 26 -38.69 -117.75 -80.77
N ASP A 27 -39.23 -118.70 -81.60
CA ASP A 27 -39.06 -120.22 -81.77
C ASP A 27 -40.00 -121.36 -81.12
N ASN A 28 -39.84 -122.68 -81.45
CA ASN A 28 -40.91 -123.74 -81.71
C ASN A 28 -41.16 -125.05 -80.84
N LEU A 29 -42.36 -125.68 -81.02
CA LEU A 29 -42.71 -127.14 -81.30
C LEU A 29 -43.54 -128.07 -80.32
N ALA A 30 -44.59 -128.76 -80.87
CA ALA A 30 -45.24 -130.07 -80.54
C ALA A 30 -46.00 -130.30 -79.18
N GLU A 31 -46.93 -131.27 -78.96
CA GLU A 31 -47.45 -132.45 -79.73
C GLU A 31 -48.97 -132.78 -79.47
N SER A 32 -49.45 -133.98 -79.83
CA SER A 32 -50.85 -134.39 -80.17
C SER A 32 -51.80 -134.92 -79.06
N LYS A 33 -53.12 -134.99 -79.35
CA LYS A 33 -53.93 -136.25 -79.34
C LYS A 33 -55.39 -136.12 -79.86
N LEU A 34 -56.10 -137.25 -79.95
CA LEU A 34 -57.37 -137.45 -80.68
C LEU A 34 -58.44 -138.20 -79.82
N PHE A 35 -59.72 -137.88 -80.06
CA PHE A 35 -61.01 -138.46 -79.58
C PHE A 35 -61.07 -139.62 -78.56
N ASP A 36 -62.05 -139.49 -77.64
CA ASP A 36 -63.04 -140.54 -77.33
C ASP A 36 -64.44 -139.90 -77.13
N GLY A 37 -65.52 -140.67 -77.04
CA GLY A 37 -66.93 -140.22 -77.19
C GLY A 37 -67.85 -140.33 -75.95
N ILE A 38 -69.13 -140.72 -76.18
CA ILE A 38 -70.30 -140.87 -75.27
C ILE A 38 -71.28 -139.65 -75.23
N GLN A 39 -72.62 -139.76 -75.34
CA GLN A 39 -73.54 -140.80 -75.88
C GLN A 39 -75.03 -140.31 -75.90
N SER A 40 -75.96 -141.17 -76.34
CA SER A 40 -77.45 -141.09 -76.19
C SER A 40 -78.19 -140.10 -77.12
N LYS A 41 -79.18 -140.45 -77.97
CA LYS A 41 -80.49 -141.15 -77.79
C LYS A 41 -81.47 -140.35 -76.92
N HIS A 42 -82.76 -140.14 -77.26
CA HIS A 42 -83.66 -140.64 -78.34
C HIS A 42 -84.66 -139.51 -78.77
N GLY A 43 -85.48 -139.61 -79.84
CA GLY A 43 -85.65 -140.66 -80.86
C GLY A 43 -87.00 -140.60 -81.61
N LEU A 44 -87.25 -141.58 -82.51
CA LEU A 44 -88.52 -141.89 -83.24
C LEU A 44 -89.01 -140.84 -84.28
N ALA A 45 -89.72 -141.17 -85.37
CA ALA A 45 -90.03 -142.46 -86.04
C ALA A 45 -90.43 -142.22 -87.53
N ASP A 46 -90.77 -143.30 -88.25
CA ASP A 46 -91.53 -143.41 -89.52
C ASP A 46 -91.02 -142.70 -90.81
N ILE A 47 -90.59 -143.52 -91.81
CA ILE A 47 -90.98 -143.43 -93.24
C ILE A 47 -90.38 -144.64 -94.05
N PRO A 48 -91.03 -145.14 -95.13
CA PRO A 48 -90.90 -146.55 -95.53
C PRO A 48 -89.89 -146.92 -96.64
N ALA A 49 -89.67 -148.23 -96.78
CA ALA A 49 -88.66 -148.92 -97.60
C ALA A 49 -88.73 -148.75 -99.14
N ALA A 50 -89.57 -147.86 -99.67
CA ALA A 50 -89.68 -147.61 -101.12
C ALA A 50 -88.75 -146.50 -101.64
N LYS A 51 -88.07 -145.74 -100.76
CA LYS A 51 -87.51 -144.42 -101.11
C LYS A 51 -85.98 -144.26 -101.03
N ILE A 52 -85.22 -145.31 -100.72
CA ILE A 52 -83.74 -145.29 -100.71
C ILE A 52 -83.14 -146.03 -101.93
N SER A 53 -83.92 -146.88 -102.61
CA SER A 53 -83.48 -147.56 -103.85
C SER A 53 -83.20 -146.62 -105.04
N GLU A 54 -83.51 -145.33 -104.92
CA GLU A 54 -83.33 -144.30 -105.95
C GLU A 54 -82.01 -143.50 -105.81
N LEU A 55 -81.21 -143.76 -104.77
CA LEU A 55 -79.90 -143.11 -104.54
C LEU A 55 -78.69 -143.91 -105.10
N MET A 56 -78.94 -144.88 -106.00
CA MET A 56 -77.89 -145.65 -106.66
C MET A 56 -77.06 -144.81 -107.64
N LYS A 57 -75.73 -144.79 -107.50
CA LYS A 57 -74.78 -144.79 -108.64
C LYS A 57 -73.31 -145.08 -108.25
N LEU A 58 -72.52 -145.44 -109.26
CA LEU A 58 -71.14 -145.89 -109.14
C LEU A 58 -70.16 -144.74 -108.91
N ASN A 59 -69.16 -144.97 -108.04
CA ASN A 59 -67.74 -144.50 -108.11
C ASN A 59 -67.02 -144.51 -106.73
N SER A 60 -67.71 -144.80 -105.61
CA SER A 60 -67.25 -144.44 -104.27
C SER A 60 -66.62 -145.58 -103.44
N LEU A 61 -65.51 -146.19 -103.89
CA LEU A 61 -64.75 -147.13 -103.04
C LEU A 61 -63.21 -147.01 -103.14
N GLU A 62 -62.65 -146.72 -104.31
CA GLU A 62 -61.18 -146.68 -104.51
C GLU A 62 -60.47 -145.50 -103.80
N SER A 63 -61.22 -144.56 -103.21
CA SER A 63 -60.72 -143.35 -102.55
C SER A 63 -61.13 -143.23 -101.06
N ALA A 64 -61.67 -144.28 -100.45
CA ALA A 64 -62.11 -144.28 -99.05
C ALA A 64 -60.99 -144.62 -98.05
N SER A 65 -61.08 -144.11 -96.82
CA SER A 65 -60.16 -144.44 -95.72
C SER A 65 -60.64 -145.63 -94.89
N THR A 66 -59.71 -146.33 -94.25
CA THR A 66 -59.96 -147.56 -93.47
C THR A 66 -61.01 -147.38 -92.37
N HIS A 67 -61.17 -146.17 -91.82
CA HIS A 67 -62.07 -145.89 -90.70
C HIS A 67 -63.55 -145.75 -91.11
N SER A 68 -63.83 -145.28 -92.33
CA SER A 68 -65.21 -145.16 -92.85
C SER A 68 -65.78 -146.52 -93.29
N LEU A 69 -64.92 -147.42 -93.75
CA LEU A 69 -65.33 -148.79 -94.13
C LEU A 69 -65.85 -149.60 -92.92
N PHE A 70 -65.29 -149.36 -91.72
CA PHE A 70 -65.75 -150.03 -90.49
C PHE A 70 -67.07 -149.45 -89.93
N SER A 71 -67.30 -148.13 -89.97
CA SER A 71 -68.51 -147.54 -89.38
C SER A 71 -69.80 -147.89 -90.15
N VAL A 72 -69.72 -148.06 -91.47
CA VAL A 72 -70.83 -148.57 -92.29
C VAL A 72 -71.16 -150.03 -91.93
N VAL A 73 -70.16 -150.84 -91.59
CA VAL A 73 -70.37 -152.24 -91.18
C VAL A 73 -71.03 -152.33 -89.80
N SER A 74 -70.61 -151.53 -88.81
CA SER A 74 -71.24 -151.53 -87.47
C SER A 74 -72.72 -151.13 -87.50
N ASN A 75 -73.07 -150.03 -88.19
CA ASN A 75 -74.45 -149.54 -88.21
C ASN A 75 -75.45 -150.48 -88.92
N ILE A 76 -74.97 -151.39 -89.76
CA ILE A 76 -75.80 -152.42 -90.41
C ILE A 76 -76.01 -153.63 -89.49
N LEU A 77 -75.03 -153.99 -88.66
CA LEU A 77 -75.10 -155.16 -87.79
C LEU A 77 -75.99 -154.94 -86.55
N ASP A 78 -75.89 -153.78 -85.90
CA ASP A 78 -76.65 -153.50 -84.67
C ASP A 78 -78.18 -153.51 -84.88
N ASP A 79 -78.69 -153.14 -86.07
CA ASP A 79 -80.13 -153.13 -86.35
C ASP A 79 -80.64 -154.46 -86.95
N SER A 80 -79.74 -155.34 -87.43
CA SER A 80 -80.08 -156.68 -87.94
C SER A 80 -79.99 -157.78 -86.88
N ILE A 81 -79.27 -157.55 -85.77
CA ILE A 81 -79.10 -158.55 -84.70
C ILE A 81 -80.20 -158.47 -83.63
N GLU A 82 -80.92 -157.34 -83.49
CA GLU A 82 -81.99 -157.18 -82.48
C GLU A 82 -83.44 -157.34 -83.01
N ARG A 83 -83.66 -157.65 -84.31
CA ARG A 83 -85.01 -157.92 -84.85
C ARG A 83 -85.13 -159.26 -85.57
N LYS A 84 -86.03 -160.11 -85.07
CA LYS A 84 -86.32 -161.43 -85.64
C LYS A 84 -87.12 -161.33 -86.95
N ASN A 85 -86.44 -161.52 -88.07
CA ASN A 85 -86.94 -162.36 -89.16
C ASN A 85 -85.77 -163.16 -89.73
N GLY A 86 -85.97 -164.48 -89.90
CA GLY A 86 -84.87 -165.45 -89.92
C GLY A 86 -84.01 -165.49 -91.19
N ASP A 87 -84.53 -165.04 -92.32
CA ASP A 87 -83.79 -164.95 -93.57
C ASP A 87 -83.02 -163.62 -93.63
N ILE A 88 -81.72 -163.67 -93.32
CA ILE A 88 -80.79 -162.59 -93.68
C ILE A 88 -80.75 -162.53 -95.21
N PRO A 89 -81.18 -161.42 -95.86
CA PRO A 89 -81.25 -161.37 -97.31
C PRO A 89 -79.87 -161.52 -97.96
N GLN A 90 -79.84 -162.16 -99.13
CA GLN A 90 -78.63 -162.51 -99.87
C GLN A 90 -77.71 -161.31 -100.19
N CYS A 91 -78.22 -160.09 -100.10
CA CYS A 91 -77.48 -158.83 -100.20
C CYS A 91 -76.42 -158.63 -99.08
N VAL A 92 -76.70 -159.04 -97.84
CA VAL A 92 -75.83 -158.72 -96.68
C VAL A 92 -74.52 -159.49 -96.74
N ALA A 93 -74.57 -160.77 -97.12
CA ALA A 93 -73.39 -161.62 -97.23
C ALA A 93 -72.41 -161.18 -98.34
N SER A 94 -72.92 -160.52 -99.40
CA SER A 94 -72.10 -160.02 -100.51
C SER A 94 -71.22 -158.82 -100.13
N LEU A 95 -71.71 -157.96 -99.22
CA LEU A 95 -71.01 -156.74 -98.80
C LEU A 95 -69.79 -157.02 -97.91
N VAL A 96 -69.94 -157.91 -96.92
CA VAL A 96 -68.88 -158.20 -95.93
C VAL A 96 -67.65 -158.83 -96.59
N LYS A 97 -67.83 -159.62 -97.64
CA LYS A 97 -66.76 -160.46 -98.22
C LYS A 97 -65.70 -159.67 -98.99
N LEU A 98 -66.04 -158.50 -99.54
CA LEU A 98 -65.11 -157.63 -100.28
C LEU A 98 -64.22 -156.80 -99.35
N VAL A 99 -64.74 -156.33 -98.21
CA VAL A 99 -64.05 -155.40 -97.32
C VAL A 99 -62.83 -156.04 -96.63
N VAL A 100 -62.89 -157.34 -96.33
CA VAL A 100 -61.81 -158.05 -95.61
C VAL A 100 -60.56 -158.23 -96.46
N GLN A 101 -60.69 -158.52 -97.77
CA GLN A 101 -59.56 -158.92 -98.62
C GLN A 101 -58.55 -157.79 -98.88
N GLU A 102 -58.97 -156.53 -98.85
CA GLU A 102 -58.09 -155.37 -99.06
C GLU A 102 -57.26 -155.00 -97.82
N ILE A 103 -57.66 -155.45 -96.62
CA ILE A 103 -57.03 -155.06 -95.36
C ILE A 103 -55.77 -155.89 -95.10
N GLU A 104 -55.82 -157.20 -95.28
CA GLU A 104 -54.69 -158.11 -95.02
C GLU A 104 -53.48 -157.82 -95.92
N ALA A 105 -53.71 -157.36 -97.15
CA ALA A 105 -52.66 -157.06 -98.12
C ALA A 105 -51.73 -155.90 -97.72
N ARG A 106 -52.21 -154.96 -96.87
CA ARG A 106 -51.49 -153.72 -96.56
C ARG A 106 -50.52 -153.85 -95.38
N VAL A 107 -50.83 -154.67 -94.38
CA VAL A 107 -50.09 -154.69 -93.09
C VAL A 107 -48.73 -155.40 -93.21
N SER A 108 -48.69 -156.60 -93.79
CA SER A 108 -47.48 -157.44 -93.80
C SER A 108 -46.28 -156.83 -94.52
N LYS A 109 -46.52 -155.89 -95.45
CA LYS A 109 -45.46 -155.27 -96.27
C LYS A 109 -44.65 -154.19 -95.53
N GLN A 110 -45.13 -153.70 -94.39
CA GLN A 110 -44.48 -152.62 -93.63
C GLN A 110 -43.46 -153.13 -92.58
N ALA A 111 -43.59 -154.36 -92.11
CA ALA A 111 -42.81 -154.90 -90.99
C ALA A 111 -41.33 -155.20 -91.31
N ASP A 112 -41.02 -155.71 -92.50
CA ASP A 112 -39.67 -156.17 -92.84
C ASP A 112 -38.70 -155.05 -93.27
N ASN A 113 -39.22 -153.93 -93.75
CA ASN A 113 -38.39 -152.88 -94.34
C ASN A 113 -37.59 -152.09 -93.29
N LEU A 114 -38.17 -151.88 -92.10
CA LEU A 114 -37.54 -151.16 -90.99
C LEU A 114 -36.32 -151.89 -90.41
N ARG A 115 -36.34 -153.23 -90.39
CA ARG A 115 -35.29 -154.02 -89.71
C ARG A 115 -33.93 -153.97 -90.43
N LYS A 116 -33.92 -153.72 -91.75
CA LYS A 116 -32.69 -153.58 -92.56
C LYS A 116 -32.07 -152.18 -92.49
N GLN A 117 -32.83 -151.14 -92.19
CA GLN A 117 -32.29 -149.78 -91.99
C GLN A 117 -31.34 -149.71 -90.79
N ASN A 118 -31.67 -150.37 -89.68
CA ASN A 118 -31.02 -150.11 -88.40
C ASN A 118 -29.53 -150.52 -88.35
N GLY A 119 -29.11 -151.51 -89.15
CA GLY A 119 -27.69 -151.87 -89.28
C GLY A 119 -26.82 -150.77 -89.90
N LEU A 120 -27.39 -149.92 -90.77
CA LEU A 120 -26.68 -148.82 -91.43
C LEU A 120 -26.51 -147.58 -90.54
N TYR A 121 -27.33 -147.41 -89.50
CA TYR A 121 -27.20 -146.28 -88.58
C TYR A 121 -26.02 -146.41 -87.63
N LYS A 122 -25.69 -147.63 -87.17
CA LYS A 122 -24.62 -147.81 -86.18
C LYS A 122 -23.23 -147.44 -86.73
N SER A 123 -22.91 -147.82 -87.98
CA SER A 123 -21.69 -147.39 -88.67
C SER A 123 -21.73 -145.92 -89.16
N ARG A 124 -22.83 -145.20 -88.93
CA ARG A 124 -22.99 -143.77 -89.24
C ARG A 124 -22.84 -142.90 -88.00
N GLU A 125 -23.23 -143.40 -86.83
CA GLU A 125 -23.10 -142.74 -85.53
C GLU A 125 -21.64 -142.47 -85.15
N GLU A 126 -20.76 -143.46 -85.34
CA GLU A 126 -19.30 -143.34 -85.13
C GLU A 126 -18.68 -142.19 -85.96
N ARG A 127 -19.19 -141.94 -87.18
CA ARG A 127 -18.74 -140.81 -88.03
C ARG A 127 -19.23 -139.45 -87.57
N TYR A 128 -20.31 -139.37 -86.79
CA TYR A 128 -20.77 -138.10 -86.20
C TYR A 128 -20.04 -137.79 -84.89
N GLN A 129 -19.64 -138.81 -84.11
CA GLN A 129 -18.74 -138.60 -82.96
C GLN A 129 -17.39 -137.99 -83.38
N SER A 130 -16.85 -138.36 -84.56
CA SER A 130 -15.67 -137.69 -85.14
C SER A 130 -15.89 -136.22 -85.54
N ARG A 131 -17.14 -135.77 -85.73
CA ARG A 131 -17.48 -134.40 -86.15
C ARG A 131 -17.78 -133.46 -84.98
N VAL A 132 -18.36 -133.95 -83.87
CA VAL A 132 -18.54 -133.14 -82.65
C VAL A 132 -17.17 -132.69 -82.13
N LYS A 133 -16.21 -133.62 -82.07
CA LYS A 133 -14.83 -133.40 -81.61
C LYS A 133 -13.98 -132.47 -82.50
N ALA A 134 -14.54 -131.97 -83.60
CA ALA A 134 -13.91 -131.02 -84.52
C ALA A 134 -14.51 -129.61 -84.45
N LEU A 135 -15.61 -129.41 -83.70
CA LEU A 135 -16.20 -128.08 -83.45
C LEU A 135 -15.86 -127.55 -82.06
N GLU A 136 -15.60 -128.44 -81.09
CA GLU A 136 -15.02 -128.08 -79.78
C GLU A 136 -13.69 -127.32 -79.91
N THR A 137 -12.94 -127.56 -81.00
CA THR A 137 -11.64 -126.92 -81.28
C THR A 137 -11.72 -125.48 -81.83
N LEU A 138 -12.92 -124.98 -82.15
CA LEU A 138 -13.12 -123.61 -82.67
C LEU A 138 -13.89 -122.69 -81.71
N ALA A 139 -14.55 -123.25 -80.68
CA ALA A 139 -15.36 -122.51 -79.71
C ALA A 139 -14.57 -122.02 -78.47
N LEU A 140 -13.23 -122.08 -78.50
CA LEU A 140 -12.35 -121.87 -77.35
C LEU A 140 -11.48 -120.60 -77.45
N GLY A 141 -11.86 -119.66 -78.31
CA GLY A 141 -11.08 -118.46 -78.66
C GLY A 141 -11.67 -117.10 -78.28
N THR A 142 -12.76 -117.05 -77.51
CA THR A 142 -13.55 -115.81 -77.28
C THR A 142 -13.98 -115.61 -75.82
N THR A 143 -13.02 -115.60 -74.89
CA THR A 143 -13.31 -115.55 -73.44
C THR A 143 -12.64 -114.43 -72.63
N GLU A 144 -11.56 -113.79 -73.09
CA GLU A 144 -10.76 -112.90 -72.20
C GLU A 144 -10.78 -111.39 -72.55
N GLU A 145 -11.05 -110.98 -73.80
CA GLU A 145 -11.12 -109.55 -74.14
C GLU A 145 -12.38 -108.85 -73.56
N HIS A 146 -13.47 -109.60 -73.36
CA HIS A 146 -14.76 -109.04 -72.96
C HIS A 146 -14.82 -108.55 -71.50
N GLU A 147 -14.04 -109.13 -70.59
CA GLU A 147 -14.07 -108.73 -69.17
C GLU A 147 -13.38 -107.36 -68.93
N VAL A 148 -12.35 -107.06 -69.72
CA VAL A 148 -11.59 -105.79 -69.65
C VAL A 148 -12.46 -104.59 -70.03
N ILE A 149 -13.41 -104.78 -70.95
CA ILE A 149 -14.33 -103.73 -71.41
C ILE A 149 -15.41 -103.46 -70.34
N MET A 150 -15.97 -104.50 -69.72
CA MET A 150 -16.98 -104.37 -68.65
C MET A 150 -16.45 -103.56 -67.46
N LYS A 151 -15.23 -103.84 -66.98
CA LYS A 151 -14.62 -103.10 -65.86
C LYS A 151 -14.40 -101.62 -66.16
N LYS A 152 -14.02 -101.25 -67.39
CA LYS A 152 -13.87 -99.83 -67.79
C LYS A 152 -15.19 -99.06 -67.79
N LEU A 153 -16.31 -99.69 -68.17
CA LEU A 153 -17.62 -99.02 -68.21
C LEU A 153 -18.13 -98.65 -66.80
N GLN A 154 -17.75 -99.42 -65.78
CA GLN A 154 -18.17 -99.22 -64.39
C GLN A 154 -17.41 -98.07 -63.70
N GLN A 155 -16.12 -97.89 -64.03
CA GLN A 155 -15.27 -96.79 -63.55
C GLN A 155 -15.85 -95.42 -63.93
N ILE A 156 -16.21 -95.23 -65.20
CA ILE A 156 -16.66 -93.94 -65.76
C ILE A 156 -17.98 -93.45 -65.12
N LYS A 157 -18.87 -94.36 -64.71
CA LYS A 157 -20.09 -94.01 -64.00
C LYS A 157 -19.84 -93.40 -62.61
N ILE A 158 -18.76 -93.80 -61.93
CA ILE A 158 -18.42 -93.30 -60.58
C ILE A 158 -17.75 -91.92 -60.68
N GLU A 159 -16.96 -91.67 -61.72
CA GLU A 159 -16.27 -90.38 -61.91
C GLU A 159 -17.23 -89.25 -62.33
N LYS A 160 -18.25 -89.54 -63.16
CA LYS A 160 -19.27 -88.54 -63.53
C LYS A 160 -20.05 -88.00 -62.32
N ALA A 161 -20.47 -88.88 -61.41
CA ALA A 161 -21.21 -88.49 -60.20
C ALA A 161 -20.37 -87.58 -59.26
N LYS A 162 -19.05 -87.84 -59.17
CA LYS A 162 -18.14 -87.02 -58.34
C LYS A 162 -17.85 -85.64 -58.90
N MET A 163 -18.00 -85.43 -60.22
CA MET A 163 -17.89 -84.10 -60.82
C MET A 163 -19.11 -83.25 -60.50
N GLU A 164 -20.32 -83.78 -60.66
CA GLU A 164 -21.59 -83.07 -60.45
C GLU A 164 -21.83 -82.68 -58.97
N GLU A 165 -21.29 -83.44 -58.02
CA GLU A 165 -21.30 -83.08 -56.59
C GLU A 165 -20.28 -81.96 -56.27
N LYS A 166 -19.09 -82.01 -56.89
CA LYS A 166 -18.03 -81.02 -56.67
C LYS A 166 -18.38 -79.64 -57.24
N GLU A 167 -19.01 -79.59 -58.40
CA GLU A 167 -19.39 -78.34 -59.07
C GLU A 167 -20.37 -77.52 -58.22
N LYS A 168 -21.37 -78.18 -57.61
CA LYS A 168 -22.31 -77.54 -56.66
C LYS A 168 -21.65 -77.00 -55.40
N LEU A 169 -20.64 -77.70 -54.86
CA LEU A 169 -19.90 -77.23 -53.69
C LEU A 169 -19.10 -75.96 -54.02
N GLN A 170 -18.50 -75.89 -55.21
CA GLN A 170 -17.75 -74.72 -55.66
C GLN A 170 -18.65 -73.51 -55.95
N GLU A 171 -19.86 -73.72 -56.48
CA GLU A 171 -20.86 -72.65 -56.65
C GLU A 171 -21.33 -72.09 -55.29
N GLN A 172 -21.55 -72.97 -54.30
CA GLN A 172 -21.99 -72.57 -52.96
C GLN A 172 -20.93 -71.80 -52.16
N ASP A 173 -19.64 -72.12 -52.32
CA ASP A 173 -18.55 -71.37 -51.69
C ASP A 173 -18.27 -70.01 -52.39
N LEU A 174 -18.52 -69.90 -53.70
CA LEU A 174 -18.38 -68.62 -54.42
C LEU A 174 -19.40 -67.57 -53.93
N ILE A 175 -20.64 -67.97 -53.69
CA ILE A 175 -21.70 -67.10 -53.15
C ILE A 175 -21.28 -66.56 -51.77
N ARG A 176 -20.82 -67.45 -50.89
CA ARG A 176 -20.39 -67.08 -49.53
C ARG A 176 -19.23 -66.07 -49.53
N LEU A 177 -18.28 -66.24 -50.44
CA LEU A 177 -17.16 -65.32 -50.63
C LEU A 177 -17.58 -63.95 -51.18
N MET A 178 -18.70 -63.85 -51.91
CA MET A 178 -19.27 -62.57 -52.31
C MET A 178 -19.95 -61.86 -51.14
N GLU A 179 -20.75 -62.58 -50.35
CA GLU A 179 -21.41 -62.05 -49.14
C GLU A 179 -20.38 -61.51 -48.13
N ASP A 180 -19.30 -62.27 -47.87
CA ASP A 180 -18.17 -61.81 -47.05
C ASP A 180 -17.51 -60.55 -47.63
N ASN A 181 -17.32 -60.48 -48.96
CA ASN A 181 -16.65 -59.33 -49.60
C ASN A 181 -17.46 -58.03 -49.46
N ASP A 182 -18.76 -58.07 -49.77
CA ASP A 182 -19.63 -56.90 -49.63
C ASP A 182 -19.84 -56.53 -48.13
N HIS A 183 -19.82 -57.50 -47.21
CA HIS A 183 -19.78 -57.23 -45.77
C HIS A 183 -18.51 -56.45 -45.37
N TYR A 184 -17.31 -56.93 -45.72
CA TYR A 184 -16.05 -56.23 -45.40
C TYR A 184 -15.99 -54.84 -46.05
N LYS A 185 -16.51 -54.69 -47.27
CA LYS A 185 -16.58 -53.43 -48.01
C LYS A 185 -17.54 -52.42 -47.38
N MET A 186 -18.70 -52.86 -46.88
CA MET A 186 -19.57 -52.03 -46.04
C MET A 186 -18.89 -51.66 -44.72
N GLN A 187 -18.21 -52.60 -44.07
CA GLN A 187 -17.52 -52.36 -42.80
C GLN A 187 -16.38 -51.34 -42.94
N ILE A 188 -15.57 -51.43 -44.00
CA ILE A 188 -14.56 -50.42 -44.35
C ILE A 188 -15.23 -49.05 -44.59
N SER A 189 -16.31 -49.01 -45.36
CA SER A 189 -17.03 -47.75 -45.65
C SER A 189 -17.62 -47.08 -44.39
N SER A 190 -18.07 -47.87 -43.40
CA SER A 190 -18.50 -47.35 -42.09
C SER A 190 -17.31 -46.79 -41.30
N LEU A 191 -16.21 -47.56 -41.22
CA LEU A 191 -15.02 -47.17 -40.47
C LEU A 191 -14.34 -45.92 -41.05
N ASP A 192 -14.30 -45.76 -42.37
CA ASP A 192 -13.79 -44.53 -43.01
C ASP A 192 -14.69 -43.32 -42.70
N ALA A 193 -16.01 -43.49 -42.71
CA ALA A 193 -16.96 -42.41 -42.36
C ALA A 193 -16.86 -42.02 -40.87
N GLU A 194 -16.74 -43.00 -39.97
CA GLU A 194 -16.50 -42.81 -38.54
C GLU A 194 -15.14 -42.13 -38.29
N LEU A 195 -14.09 -42.52 -39.03
CA LEU A 195 -12.76 -41.95 -38.94
C LEU A 195 -12.71 -40.49 -39.41
N GLU A 196 -13.33 -40.14 -40.53
CA GLU A 196 -13.40 -38.74 -40.98
C GLU A 196 -14.28 -37.87 -40.06
N SER A 197 -15.38 -38.42 -39.53
CA SER A 197 -16.19 -37.73 -38.52
C SER A 197 -15.38 -37.45 -37.24
N SER A 198 -14.61 -38.44 -36.78
CA SER A 198 -13.71 -38.32 -35.62
C SER A 198 -12.56 -37.33 -35.85
N LYS A 199 -11.91 -37.38 -37.02
CA LYS A 199 -10.88 -36.40 -37.43
C LYS A 199 -11.43 -34.97 -37.42
N HIS A 200 -12.60 -34.74 -38.01
CA HIS A 200 -13.18 -33.40 -38.11
C HIS A 200 -13.65 -32.88 -36.74
N ALA A 201 -14.16 -33.75 -35.86
CA ALA A 201 -14.44 -33.42 -34.47
C ALA A 201 -13.15 -33.01 -33.72
N HIS A 202 -12.09 -33.82 -33.80
CA HIS A 202 -10.81 -33.50 -33.15
C HIS A 202 -10.13 -32.25 -33.72
N GLU A 203 -10.24 -31.98 -35.02
CA GLU A 203 -9.72 -30.74 -35.59
C GLU A 203 -10.49 -29.51 -35.07
N LYS A 204 -11.81 -29.59 -35.00
CA LYS A 204 -12.65 -28.54 -34.42
C LYS A 204 -12.32 -28.32 -32.94
N ASP A 205 -12.20 -29.37 -32.15
CA ASP A 205 -11.85 -29.29 -30.73
C ASP A 205 -10.45 -28.71 -30.52
N ARG A 206 -9.47 -29.10 -31.37
CA ARG A 206 -8.12 -28.54 -31.38
C ARG A 206 -8.15 -27.03 -31.65
N LEU A 207 -8.83 -26.59 -32.71
CA LEU A 207 -8.94 -25.17 -33.07
C LEU A 207 -9.67 -24.37 -31.99
N GLN A 208 -10.70 -24.95 -31.36
CA GLN A 208 -11.41 -24.32 -30.25
C GLN A 208 -10.53 -24.19 -29.01
N LEU A 209 -9.71 -25.20 -28.69
CA LEU A 209 -8.78 -25.17 -27.56
C LEU A 209 -7.62 -24.20 -27.81
N GLU A 210 -7.07 -24.16 -29.02
CA GLU A 210 -6.06 -23.17 -29.45
C GLU A 210 -6.60 -21.74 -29.32
N ALA A 211 -7.84 -21.49 -29.74
CA ALA A 211 -8.49 -20.18 -29.56
C ALA A 211 -8.70 -19.80 -28.09
N GLN A 212 -9.10 -20.75 -27.23
CA GLN A 212 -9.25 -20.53 -25.79
C GLN A 212 -7.91 -20.29 -25.08
N LEU A 213 -6.85 -20.98 -25.50
CA LEU A 213 -5.49 -20.76 -24.98
C LEU A 213 -4.96 -19.38 -25.39
N GLU A 214 -5.13 -18.96 -26.64
CA GLU A 214 -4.68 -17.63 -27.07
C GLU A 214 -5.53 -16.51 -26.43
N GLN A 215 -6.85 -16.69 -26.27
CA GLN A 215 -7.69 -15.75 -25.53
C GLN A 215 -7.23 -15.60 -24.08
N THR A 216 -7.09 -16.69 -23.33
CA THR A 216 -6.70 -16.65 -21.91
C THR A 216 -5.25 -16.16 -21.72
N ARG A 217 -4.37 -16.42 -22.69
CA ARG A 217 -3.03 -15.82 -22.78
C ARG A 217 -3.11 -14.30 -22.96
N VAL A 218 -3.87 -13.80 -23.94
CA VAL A 218 -4.02 -12.36 -24.19
C VAL A 218 -4.69 -11.65 -23.00
N GLU A 219 -5.69 -12.26 -22.36
CA GLU A 219 -6.28 -11.75 -21.11
C GLU A 219 -5.24 -11.66 -19.98
N SER A 220 -4.37 -12.67 -19.85
CA SER A 220 -3.29 -12.70 -18.87
C SER A 220 -2.19 -11.67 -19.15
N GLU A 221 -1.76 -11.52 -20.41
CA GLU A 221 -0.78 -10.51 -20.84
C GLU A 221 -1.30 -9.09 -20.58
N ASN A 222 -2.57 -8.82 -20.89
CA ASN A 222 -3.24 -7.55 -20.55
C ASN A 222 -3.30 -7.32 -19.03
N LYS A 223 -3.62 -8.34 -18.23
CA LYS A 223 -3.67 -8.22 -16.76
C LYS A 223 -2.30 -7.97 -16.14
N ILE A 224 -1.24 -8.55 -16.70
CA ILE A 224 0.15 -8.26 -16.31
C ILE A 224 0.51 -6.80 -16.62
N LEU A 225 0.13 -6.29 -17.79
CA LEU A 225 0.33 -4.89 -18.20
C LEU A 225 -0.40 -3.89 -17.29
N GLU A 226 -1.67 -4.18 -16.94
CA GLU A 226 -2.46 -3.40 -15.98
C GLU A 226 -1.79 -3.36 -14.60
N LEU A 227 -1.37 -4.52 -14.08
CA LEU A 227 -0.70 -4.63 -12.78
C LEU A 227 0.67 -3.94 -12.77
N GLN A 228 1.45 -4.00 -13.85
CA GLN A 228 2.71 -3.25 -13.98
C GLN A 228 2.47 -1.74 -14.01
N CYS A 229 1.40 -1.27 -14.66
CA CYS A 229 1.01 0.13 -14.68
C CYS A 229 0.64 0.64 -13.27
N LEU A 230 -0.24 -0.10 -12.58
CA LEU A 230 -0.67 0.20 -11.21
C LEU A 230 0.50 0.15 -10.21
N LEU A 231 1.43 -0.81 -10.36
CA LEU A 231 2.64 -0.89 -9.55
C LEU A 231 3.52 0.34 -9.77
N SER A 232 3.75 0.74 -11.03
CA SER A 232 4.53 1.94 -11.37
C SER A 232 3.93 3.22 -10.78
N GLU A 233 2.60 3.37 -10.85
CA GLU A 233 1.91 4.53 -10.28
C GLU A 233 1.99 4.55 -8.74
N SER A 234 1.83 3.38 -8.11
CA SER A 234 1.98 3.22 -6.66
C SER A 234 3.40 3.55 -6.19
N THR A 235 4.43 3.04 -6.88
CA THR A 235 5.83 3.34 -6.57
C THR A 235 6.15 4.84 -6.70
N LYS A 236 5.62 5.53 -7.71
CA LYS A 236 5.77 6.99 -7.85
C LYS A 236 5.13 7.73 -6.68
N LYS A 237 3.90 7.37 -6.30
CA LYS A 237 3.19 7.96 -5.15
C LYS A 237 3.95 7.75 -3.83
N VAL A 238 4.59 6.59 -3.63
CA VAL A 238 5.47 6.34 -2.47
C VAL A 238 6.66 7.29 -2.50
N GLN A 239 7.39 7.38 -3.61
CA GLN A 239 8.57 8.26 -3.75
C GLN A 239 8.23 9.75 -3.56
N GLU A 240 7.07 10.20 -4.06
CA GLU A 240 6.57 11.56 -3.84
C GLU A 240 6.26 11.84 -2.37
N LEU A 241 5.64 10.89 -1.66
CA LEU A 241 5.34 10.99 -0.23
C LEU A 241 6.60 10.95 0.63
N GLU A 242 7.56 10.09 0.31
CA GLU A 242 8.87 10.00 0.96
C GLU A 242 9.62 11.35 0.82
N ALA A 243 9.82 11.84 -0.40
CA ALA A 243 10.48 13.11 -0.67
C ALA A 243 9.76 14.31 -0.02
N PHE A 244 8.42 14.31 0.01
CA PHE A 244 7.65 15.31 0.75
C PHE A 244 7.89 15.24 2.26
N SER A 245 7.94 14.03 2.82
CA SER A 245 8.19 13.80 4.26
C SER A 245 9.59 14.25 4.68
N GLU A 246 10.62 13.93 3.88
CA GLU A 246 12.00 14.37 4.11
C GLU A 246 12.11 15.90 4.00
N SER A 247 11.51 16.49 2.97
CA SER A 247 11.45 17.95 2.79
C SER A 247 10.82 18.64 4.01
N LYS A 248 9.77 18.05 4.58
CA LYS A 248 9.09 18.54 5.78
C LYS A 248 9.95 18.34 7.04
N LEU A 249 10.64 17.21 7.19
CA LEU A 249 11.56 16.93 8.30
C LEU A 249 12.74 17.90 8.31
N VAL A 250 13.36 18.16 7.16
CA VAL A 250 14.48 19.12 7.03
C VAL A 250 14.02 20.54 7.36
N LYS A 251 12.81 20.94 6.93
CA LYS A 251 12.21 22.25 7.30
C LYS A 251 11.95 22.35 8.81
N LEU A 252 11.53 21.27 9.47
CA LEU A 252 11.31 21.24 10.92
C LEU A 252 12.63 21.32 11.69
N LYS A 253 13.63 20.48 11.37
CA LYS A 253 14.98 20.53 11.98
C LYS A 253 15.65 21.90 11.82
N ARG A 254 15.44 22.58 10.69
CA ARG A 254 15.94 23.96 10.48
C ARG A 254 15.25 24.98 11.40
N ARG A 255 13.95 24.84 11.67
CA ARG A 255 13.22 25.69 12.62
C ARG A 255 13.64 25.41 14.06
N GLU A 256 13.78 24.14 14.44
CA GLU A 256 14.29 23.70 15.74
C GLU A 256 15.66 24.30 16.06
N LEU A 257 16.62 24.19 15.13
CA LEU A 257 17.97 24.76 15.28
C LEU A 257 17.94 26.30 15.41
N GLY A 258 17.01 26.96 14.72
CA GLY A 258 16.78 28.41 14.81
C GLY A 258 16.19 28.82 16.17
N TYR A 259 15.18 28.10 16.67
CA TYR A 259 14.63 28.33 18.01
C TYR A 259 15.68 28.07 19.10
N LYS A 260 16.54 27.06 18.93
CA LYS A 260 17.65 26.83 19.85
C LYS A 260 18.63 28.00 19.89
N HIS A 261 19.13 28.46 18.73
CA HIS A 261 20.00 29.65 18.67
C HIS A 261 19.34 30.90 19.28
N PHE A 262 18.04 31.09 19.05
CA PHE A 262 17.27 32.20 19.63
C PHE A 262 17.22 32.13 21.16
N ILE A 263 16.94 30.94 21.73
CA ILE A 263 16.91 30.72 23.18
C ILE A 263 18.31 30.89 23.77
N ASP A 264 19.34 30.27 23.19
CA ASP A 264 20.72 30.34 23.67
C ASP A 264 21.24 31.79 23.66
N SER A 265 20.92 32.57 22.61
CA SER A 265 21.27 33.99 22.50
C SER A 265 20.53 34.86 23.54
N HIS A 266 19.21 34.67 23.71
CA HIS A 266 18.45 35.42 24.71
C HIS A 266 18.87 35.07 26.15
N PHE A 267 19.24 33.82 26.41
CA PHE A 267 19.78 33.41 27.71
C PHE A 267 21.11 34.12 28.02
N GLY A 268 22.02 34.21 27.04
CA GLY A 268 23.27 34.97 27.16
C GLY A 268 23.02 36.43 27.53
N SER A 269 22.17 37.15 26.78
CA SER A 269 21.85 38.56 27.08
C SER A 269 21.18 38.75 28.45
N LEU A 270 20.34 37.80 28.89
CA LEU A 270 19.76 37.83 30.25
C LEU A 270 20.81 37.60 31.34
N GLN A 271 21.82 36.76 31.09
CA GLN A 271 22.93 36.54 32.01
C GLN A 271 23.82 37.78 32.12
N GLU A 272 24.16 38.43 31.00
CA GLU A 272 24.89 39.71 30.98
C GLU A 272 24.14 40.81 31.73
N LEU A 273 22.84 40.98 31.46
CA LEU A 273 21.99 41.96 32.13
C LEU A 273 21.92 41.72 33.65
N ARG A 274 21.87 40.45 34.08
CA ARG A 274 21.91 40.06 35.49
C ARG A 274 23.24 40.45 36.15
N MET A 275 24.37 40.13 35.52
CA MET A 275 25.69 40.49 36.04
C MET A 275 25.89 42.01 36.12
N SER A 276 25.40 42.75 35.12
CA SER A 276 25.37 44.21 35.11
C SER A 276 24.53 44.77 36.27
N SER A 277 23.31 44.27 36.46
CA SER A 277 22.42 44.66 37.56
C SER A 277 23.04 44.39 38.95
N GLU A 278 23.68 43.22 39.14
CA GLU A 278 24.39 42.91 40.38
C GLU A 278 25.62 43.79 40.61
N SER A 279 26.30 44.23 39.55
CA SER A 279 27.41 45.19 39.63
C SER A 279 26.91 46.59 40.04
N ILE A 280 25.90 47.11 39.35
CA ILE A 280 25.26 48.40 39.66
C ILE A 280 24.74 48.40 41.11
N ARG A 281 24.11 47.30 41.57
CA ARG A 281 23.64 47.18 42.96
C ARG A 281 24.77 47.24 43.98
N LYS A 282 25.95 46.67 43.69
CA LYS A 282 27.13 46.76 44.58
C LYS A 282 27.66 48.20 44.63
N GLU A 283 27.72 48.88 43.50
CA GLU A 283 28.25 50.24 43.44
C GLU A 283 27.33 51.26 44.13
N VAL A 284 26.01 51.18 43.91
CA VAL A 284 25.02 52.00 44.64
C VAL A 284 25.12 51.84 46.16
N MET A 285 25.45 50.64 46.64
CA MET A 285 25.65 50.40 48.08
C MET A 285 26.95 51.06 48.58
N ARG A 286 28.07 50.96 47.84
CA ARG A 286 29.31 51.70 48.19
C ARG A 286 29.10 53.21 48.20
N THR A 287 28.45 53.76 47.17
CA THR A 287 28.18 55.20 47.10
C THR A 287 27.33 55.66 48.27
N LYS A 288 26.36 54.84 48.72
CA LYS A 288 25.57 55.09 49.93
C LYS A 288 26.43 55.05 51.21
N GLU A 289 27.33 54.07 51.33
CA GLU A 289 28.24 53.95 52.48
C GLU A 289 29.16 55.18 52.58
N ILE A 290 29.78 55.58 51.48
CA ILE A 290 30.63 56.79 51.39
C ILE A 290 29.84 58.05 51.79
N TYR A 291 28.63 58.27 51.24
CA TYR A 291 27.83 59.45 51.60
C TYR A 291 27.40 59.46 53.07
N VAL A 292 27.21 58.31 53.72
CA VAL A 292 26.92 58.25 55.16
C VAL A 292 28.15 58.65 55.98
N GLU A 293 29.35 58.24 55.57
CA GLU A 293 30.60 58.66 56.22
C GLU A 293 30.88 60.16 56.01
N GLU A 294 30.74 60.66 54.78
CA GLU A 294 30.91 62.09 54.45
C GLU A 294 29.94 62.99 55.24
N LEU A 295 28.65 62.64 55.30
CA LEU A 295 27.65 63.39 56.06
C LEU A 295 27.90 63.32 57.57
N SER A 296 28.41 62.20 58.09
CA SER A 296 28.78 62.06 59.50
C SER A 296 30.00 62.91 59.85
N HIS A 297 31.02 62.92 58.98
CA HIS A 297 32.20 63.77 59.13
C HIS A 297 31.85 65.27 59.02
N PHE A 298 31.01 65.65 58.05
CA PHE A 298 30.51 67.02 57.93
C PHE A 298 29.71 67.44 59.17
N GLY A 299 28.85 66.57 59.71
CA GLY A 299 28.13 66.82 60.97
C GLY A 299 29.04 67.04 62.17
N PHE A 300 30.14 66.27 62.28
CA PHE A 300 31.16 66.47 63.32
C PHE A 300 31.86 67.82 63.17
N ASN A 301 32.30 68.17 61.95
CA ASN A 301 32.97 69.45 61.68
C ASN A 301 32.05 70.66 61.93
N LEU A 302 30.78 70.55 61.52
CA LEU A 302 29.77 71.58 61.74
C LEU A 302 29.49 71.77 63.24
N LYS A 303 29.41 70.67 64.02
CA LYS A 303 29.30 70.76 65.48
C LYS A 303 30.50 71.47 66.09
N GLY A 304 31.73 71.11 65.69
CA GLY A 304 32.94 71.77 66.19
C GLY A 304 32.95 73.28 65.91
N LEU A 305 32.43 73.71 64.75
CA LEU A 305 32.27 75.12 64.40
C LEU A 305 31.20 75.83 65.26
N VAL A 306 30.07 75.17 65.54
CA VAL A 306 29.01 75.70 66.42
C VAL A 306 29.52 75.83 67.86
N ASP A 307 30.17 74.80 68.39
CA ASP A 307 30.75 74.81 69.74
C ASP A 307 31.82 75.93 69.86
N ALA A 308 32.64 76.14 68.83
CA ALA A 308 33.62 77.23 68.78
C ALA A 308 32.95 78.62 68.72
N ALA A 309 31.90 78.80 67.92
CA ALA A 309 31.17 80.06 67.81
C ALA A 309 30.44 80.42 69.11
N GLN A 310 29.85 79.43 69.80
CA GLN A 310 29.21 79.63 71.10
C GLN A 310 30.24 80.05 72.16
N ASN A 311 31.38 79.37 72.23
CA ASN A 311 32.47 79.73 73.15
C ASN A 311 33.04 81.13 72.87
N TYR A 312 33.13 81.54 71.59
CA TYR A 312 33.56 82.88 71.22
C TYR A 312 32.62 83.97 71.77
N HIS A 313 31.30 83.73 71.80
CA HIS A 313 30.35 84.69 72.38
C HIS A 313 30.54 84.84 73.90
N THR A 314 30.74 83.73 74.62
CA THR A 314 31.08 83.75 76.06
C THR A 314 32.35 84.55 76.32
N VAL A 315 33.41 84.32 75.53
CA VAL A 315 34.69 85.04 75.63
C VAL A 315 34.53 86.53 75.32
N LEU A 316 33.67 86.94 74.38
CA LEU A 316 33.36 88.36 74.15
C LEU A 316 32.67 89.00 75.36
N GLU A 317 31.74 88.30 76.00
CA GLU A 317 31.03 88.82 77.17
C GLU A 317 31.95 88.94 78.41
N GLU A 318 32.86 87.98 78.59
CA GLU A 318 33.90 88.00 79.63
C GLU A 318 34.90 89.14 79.39
N ASN A 319 35.41 89.30 78.16
CA ASN A 319 36.28 90.42 77.79
C ASN A 319 35.62 91.77 78.08
N ARG A 320 34.31 91.92 77.82
CA ARG A 320 33.56 93.14 78.16
C ARG A 320 33.51 93.41 79.67
N LYS A 321 33.35 92.36 80.51
CA LYS A 321 33.36 92.49 81.97
C LYS A 321 34.73 92.93 82.47
N LEU A 322 35.79 92.20 82.09
CA LEU A 322 37.18 92.50 82.45
C LEU A 322 37.63 93.88 81.96
N TYR A 323 37.18 94.32 80.78
CA TYR A 323 37.53 95.63 80.24
C TYR A 323 37.03 96.79 81.10
N ASN A 324 35.81 96.68 81.62
CA ASN A 324 35.19 97.72 82.44
C ASN A 324 35.65 97.62 83.91
N GLU A 325 35.94 96.42 84.43
CA GLU A 325 36.66 96.25 85.71
C GLU A 325 38.04 96.96 85.67
N VAL A 326 38.77 96.86 84.55
CA VAL A 326 40.01 97.61 84.33
C VAL A 326 39.79 99.13 84.20
N GLN A 327 38.58 99.59 83.85
CA GLN A 327 38.24 101.02 83.94
C GLN A 327 37.94 101.47 85.36
N ASP A 328 37.16 100.69 86.12
CA ASP A 328 36.81 101.00 87.52
C ASP A 328 38.06 100.98 88.41
N LEU A 329 38.96 100.00 88.25
CA LEU A 329 40.25 99.94 88.94
C LEU A 329 41.20 101.11 88.61
N LYS A 330 41.02 101.76 87.46
CA LYS A 330 41.73 103.01 87.09
C LYS A 330 41.05 104.27 87.63
N GLY A 331 39.93 104.12 88.33
CA GLY A 331 39.09 105.19 88.87
C GLY A 331 38.11 105.75 87.84
N ASN A 332 36.86 105.90 88.26
CA ASN A 332 35.74 106.42 87.47
C ASN A 332 35.87 107.95 87.24
N ILE A 333 36.64 108.63 88.09
CA ILE A 333 37.04 110.04 87.92
C ILE A 333 38.56 110.06 87.73
N ARG A 334 39.01 110.64 86.61
CA ARG A 334 40.44 110.72 86.25
C ARG A 334 40.80 112.16 85.93
N VAL A 335 41.81 112.70 86.61
CA VAL A 335 42.32 114.05 86.40
C VAL A 335 43.68 113.97 85.71
N TYR A 336 43.76 114.50 84.49
CA TYR A 336 45.02 114.61 83.75
C TYR A 336 45.47 116.07 83.68
N CYS A 337 46.74 116.34 83.97
CA CYS A 337 47.35 117.64 83.72
C CYS A 337 48.01 117.62 82.33
N ARG A 338 47.72 118.61 81.47
CA ARG A 338 48.45 118.80 80.20
C ARG A 338 49.18 120.13 80.18
N ILE A 339 50.49 120.07 80.06
CA ILE A 339 51.36 121.25 79.92
C ILE A 339 51.52 121.49 78.41
N ARG A 340 51.08 122.65 77.90
CA ARG A 340 51.26 122.98 76.48
C ARG A 340 52.74 123.32 76.18
N PRO A 341 53.22 123.09 74.94
CA PRO A 341 54.50 123.65 74.50
C PRO A 341 54.50 125.18 74.55
N PHE A 342 55.70 125.76 74.63
CA PHE A 342 55.92 127.19 74.50
C PHE A 342 55.54 127.67 73.10
N LEU A 343 54.84 128.81 73.02
CA LEU A 343 54.54 129.45 71.73
C LEU A 343 55.80 130.15 71.18
N PRO A 344 55.89 130.40 69.87
CA PRO A 344 56.97 131.20 69.30
C PRO A 344 57.16 132.53 70.05
N GLY A 345 58.39 132.83 70.45
CA GLY A 345 58.73 133.99 71.28
C GLY A 345 58.68 133.77 72.80
N GLN A 346 58.14 132.64 73.29
CA GLN A 346 58.21 132.27 74.71
C GLN A 346 59.47 131.44 74.99
N SER A 347 60.20 131.73 76.09
CA SER A 347 61.44 131.02 76.44
C SER A 347 61.23 130.01 77.57
N GLN A 348 61.79 128.80 77.42
CA GLN A 348 61.83 127.76 78.45
C GLN A 348 62.53 128.21 79.74
N LYS A 349 63.41 129.23 79.68
CA LYS A 349 64.05 129.84 80.86
C LYS A 349 63.07 130.56 81.80
N LEU A 350 61.81 130.74 81.40
CA LEU A 350 60.73 131.32 82.20
C LEU A 350 59.75 130.25 82.73
N THR A 351 60.12 128.96 82.69
CA THR A 351 59.29 127.88 83.25
C THR A 351 59.16 128.00 84.77
N THR A 352 57.93 127.82 85.25
CA THR A 352 57.61 127.64 86.68
C THR A 352 57.58 126.15 87.07
N ILE A 353 57.72 125.25 86.10
CA ILE A 353 57.68 123.79 86.29
C ILE A 353 59.10 123.28 86.49
N GLU A 354 59.31 122.57 87.60
CA GLU A 354 60.61 122.05 88.04
C GLU A 354 60.75 120.55 87.76
N TYR A 355 59.71 119.76 88.05
CA TYR A 355 59.73 118.31 87.86
C TYR A 355 58.37 117.79 87.35
N ILE A 356 58.43 116.81 86.45
CA ILE A 356 57.30 116.02 85.96
C ILE A 356 57.66 114.56 86.22
N GLY A 357 56.93 113.90 87.11
CA GLY A 357 57.11 112.51 87.48
C GLY A 357 56.17 111.57 86.74
N GLU A 358 56.69 110.40 86.37
CA GLU A 358 55.97 109.36 85.62
C GLU A 358 54.70 108.89 86.36
N ASN A 359 54.72 108.92 87.70
CA ASN A 359 53.60 108.60 88.59
C ASN A 359 52.52 109.70 88.70
N GLY A 360 52.43 110.59 87.71
CA GLY A 360 51.45 111.69 87.66
C GLY A 360 51.74 112.84 88.63
N GLU A 361 53.00 113.01 89.04
CA GLU A 361 53.42 114.05 89.98
C GLU A 361 53.98 115.27 89.24
N LEU A 362 53.68 116.47 89.73
CA LEU A 362 54.09 117.74 89.12
C LEU A 362 54.56 118.71 90.20
N VAL A 363 55.80 119.21 90.10
CA VAL A 363 56.34 120.22 91.01
C VAL A 363 56.43 121.57 90.31
N VAL A 364 55.84 122.59 90.94
CA VAL A 364 55.75 123.97 90.46
C VAL A 364 56.38 124.92 91.47
N THR A 365 57.38 125.69 91.05
CA THR A 365 58.20 126.56 91.92
C THR A 365 57.78 128.02 91.76
N ASN A 366 57.00 128.52 92.71
CA ASN A 366 56.48 129.89 92.71
C ASN A 366 57.59 130.92 93.03
N PRO A 367 57.98 131.80 92.10
CA PRO A 367 59.05 132.78 92.30
C PRO A 367 58.68 133.93 93.26
N SER A 368 57.41 134.07 93.66
CA SER A 368 56.99 135.09 94.66
C SER A 368 57.08 134.61 96.12
N LYS A 369 57.64 133.42 96.35
CA LYS A 369 57.83 132.84 97.69
C LYS A 369 59.28 132.38 97.90
N LEU A 370 59.71 132.37 99.16
CA LEU A 370 61.03 131.94 99.60
C LEU A 370 60.93 130.78 100.60
N GLY A 371 61.96 129.93 100.65
CA GLY A 371 61.99 128.75 101.52
C GLY A 371 61.08 127.62 101.04
N LYS A 372 60.78 126.65 101.92
CA LYS A 372 60.09 125.39 101.58
C LYS A 372 58.72 125.57 100.89
N ASP A 373 58.10 126.73 101.09
CA ASP A 373 56.81 127.16 100.54
C ASP A 373 56.84 127.63 99.07
N SER A 374 58.02 127.77 98.45
CA SER A 374 58.11 128.09 97.01
C SER A 374 57.68 126.91 96.13
N HIS A 375 57.97 125.67 96.54
CA HIS A 375 57.68 124.47 95.75
C HIS A 375 56.29 123.91 96.09
N ARG A 376 55.49 123.62 95.07
CA ARG A 376 54.17 122.98 95.20
C ARG A 376 54.13 121.69 94.40
N LEU A 377 54.00 120.57 95.11
CA LEU A 377 53.70 119.26 94.54
C LEU A 377 52.19 119.13 94.32
N PHE A 378 51.81 118.74 93.10
CA PHE A 378 50.47 118.30 92.73
C PHE A 378 50.52 116.85 92.26
N LYS A 379 49.44 116.10 92.47
CA LYS A 379 49.33 114.71 92.02
C LYS A 379 48.05 114.53 91.19
N PHE A 380 48.23 113.85 90.06
CA PHE A 380 47.23 113.61 89.02
C PHE A 380 47.25 112.13 88.64
N ASN A 381 46.27 111.66 87.87
CA ASN A 381 46.32 110.30 87.28
C ASN A 381 47.40 110.20 86.18
N LYS A 382 47.73 111.33 85.53
CA LYS A 382 48.85 111.48 84.58
C LYS A 382 49.19 112.96 84.38
N VAL A 383 50.47 113.24 84.10
CA VAL A 383 50.94 114.56 83.68
C VAL A 383 51.56 114.45 82.29
N PHE A 384 50.96 115.13 81.31
CA PHE A 384 51.46 115.20 79.95
C PHE A 384 52.44 116.37 79.80
N ALA A 385 53.69 116.05 79.49
CA ALA A 385 54.76 117.01 79.26
C ALA A 385 54.56 117.82 77.95
N PRO A 386 55.27 118.95 77.77
CA PRO A 386 55.20 119.81 76.57
C PRO A 386 55.37 119.12 75.21
N ALA A 387 56.06 117.98 75.16
CA ALA A 387 56.31 117.22 73.94
C ALA A 387 55.17 116.25 73.56
N VAL A 388 54.20 116.01 74.45
CA VAL A 388 53.19 114.95 74.25
C VAL A 388 52.15 115.34 73.19
N THR A 389 52.08 114.50 72.18
CA THR A 389 51.23 114.66 70.99
C THR A 389 49.73 114.51 71.28
N GLN A 390 48.90 114.87 70.31
CA GLN A 390 47.46 114.65 70.34
C GLN A 390 47.09 113.16 70.41
N GLU A 391 47.87 112.33 69.71
CA GLU A 391 47.73 110.88 69.66
C GLU A 391 47.97 110.24 71.03
N GLU A 392 49.04 110.63 71.73
CA GLU A 392 49.36 110.08 73.05
C GLU A 392 48.34 110.51 74.11
N VAL A 393 47.89 111.77 74.10
CA VAL A 393 46.78 112.22 74.98
C VAL A 393 45.50 111.43 74.68
N PHE A 394 45.19 111.21 73.41
CA PHE A 394 44.03 110.39 73.03
C PHE A 394 44.17 108.96 73.56
N ARG A 395 45.35 108.33 73.45
CA ARG A 395 45.60 106.94 73.86
C ARG A 395 45.30 106.63 75.32
N ASP A 396 45.52 107.58 76.24
CA ASP A 396 45.12 107.42 77.65
C ASP A 396 43.61 107.62 77.88
N THR A 397 42.96 108.48 77.09
CA THR A 397 41.50 108.72 77.16
C THR A 397 40.67 107.65 76.43
N GLN A 398 41.22 107.04 75.38
CA GLN A 398 40.54 106.10 74.49
C GLN A 398 39.87 104.93 75.23
N PRO A 399 40.48 104.30 76.26
CA PRO A 399 39.84 103.20 76.98
C PRO A 399 38.58 103.63 77.75
N LEU A 400 38.54 104.87 78.24
CA LEU A 400 37.35 105.41 78.89
C LEU A 400 36.27 105.74 77.83
N ILE A 401 36.67 106.35 76.71
CA ILE A 401 35.79 106.71 75.59
C ILE A 401 35.09 105.47 75.03
N ARG A 402 35.79 104.34 74.90
CA ARG A 402 35.24 103.10 74.33
C ARG A 402 34.16 102.44 75.19
N SER A 403 34.11 102.68 76.51
CA SER A 403 33.05 102.14 77.38
C SER A 403 31.64 102.63 77.03
N VAL A 404 31.47 103.69 76.22
CA VAL A 404 30.14 104.05 75.68
C VAL A 404 29.54 102.94 74.80
N LEU A 405 30.40 102.14 74.15
CA LEU A 405 29.97 101.00 73.32
C LEU A 405 29.48 99.81 74.15
N ASP A 406 29.81 99.79 75.45
CA ASP A 406 29.36 98.79 76.43
C ASP A 406 28.15 99.27 77.25
N GLY A 407 27.71 100.53 77.05
CA GLY A 407 26.54 101.12 77.70
C GLY A 407 26.83 102.14 78.80
N TYR A 408 28.08 102.58 78.99
CA TYR A 408 28.46 103.52 80.05
C TYR A 408 28.41 104.99 79.61
N ASN A 409 27.95 105.88 80.49
CA ASN A 409 28.01 107.32 80.28
C ASN A 409 29.43 107.86 80.53
N VAL A 410 29.99 108.60 79.58
CA VAL A 410 31.36 109.12 79.64
C VAL A 410 31.36 110.64 79.46
N CYS A 411 32.07 111.35 80.33
CA CYS A 411 32.24 112.80 80.25
C CYS A 411 33.74 113.16 80.19
N ILE A 412 34.12 114.02 79.25
CA ILE A 412 35.48 114.58 79.13
C ILE A 412 35.37 116.10 79.07
N PHE A 413 35.98 116.78 80.04
CA PHE A 413 36.03 118.24 80.11
C PHE A 413 37.48 118.73 80.12
N ALA A 414 37.75 119.85 79.44
CA ALA A 414 39.05 120.50 79.45
C ALA A 414 39.00 121.77 80.30
N TYR A 415 39.76 121.81 81.39
CA TYR A 415 39.79 122.94 82.33
C TYR A 415 41.06 123.81 82.19
N GLY A 416 41.04 125.01 82.77
CA GLY A 416 42.17 125.95 82.82
C GLY A 416 41.87 127.31 82.20
N GLN A 417 42.83 128.23 82.28
CA GLN A 417 42.69 129.61 81.81
C GLN A 417 42.54 129.75 80.27
N THR A 418 42.23 130.96 79.79
CA THR A 418 42.36 131.30 78.37
C THR A 418 43.84 131.20 77.94
N GLY A 419 44.09 130.62 76.77
CA GLY A 419 45.45 130.36 76.26
C GLY A 419 46.16 129.12 76.86
N SER A 420 45.51 128.30 77.70
CA SER A 420 46.13 127.10 78.28
C SER A 420 46.23 125.91 77.31
N GLY A 421 45.38 125.85 76.28
CA GLY A 421 45.30 124.72 75.34
C GLY A 421 44.03 123.86 75.41
N LYS A 422 42.95 124.33 76.08
CA LYS A 422 41.64 123.64 76.13
C LYS A 422 41.14 123.21 74.73
N THR A 423 40.90 124.17 73.85
CA THR A 423 40.39 123.94 72.48
C THR A 423 41.37 123.13 71.63
N TYR A 424 42.68 123.36 71.80
CA TYR A 424 43.73 122.57 71.15
C TYR A 424 43.66 121.09 71.55
N THR A 425 43.30 120.79 72.81
CA THR A 425 43.19 119.39 73.28
C THR A 425 41.90 118.72 72.81
N MET A 426 40.76 119.42 72.86
CA MET A 426 39.47 118.83 72.46
C MET A 426 39.31 118.75 70.93
N SER A 427 39.63 119.82 70.19
CA SER A 427 39.41 119.91 68.74
C SER A 427 40.69 119.77 67.91
N GLY A 428 41.83 120.26 68.41
CA GLY A 428 43.09 120.36 67.65
C GLY A 428 43.33 121.75 67.05
N PRO A 429 44.56 122.04 66.56
CA PRO A 429 44.89 123.32 65.91
C PRO A 429 44.34 123.43 64.48
N SER A 430 44.14 122.31 63.80
CA SER A 430 43.53 122.24 62.47
C SER A 430 42.86 120.89 62.26
N MET A 431 41.78 120.88 61.48
CA MET A 431 41.11 119.67 61.03
C MET A 431 41.80 119.03 59.80
N SER A 432 42.74 119.74 59.17
CA SER A 432 43.37 119.39 57.89
C SER A 432 44.34 118.20 57.91
N SER A 433 44.72 117.68 59.08
CA SER A 433 45.43 116.40 59.17
C SER A 433 45.05 115.62 60.44
N VAL A 434 44.96 114.30 60.30
CA VAL A 434 44.54 113.37 61.37
C VAL A 434 45.47 113.44 62.58
N GLU A 435 46.76 113.69 62.36
CA GLU A 435 47.77 113.88 63.41
C GLU A 435 47.39 115.01 64.37
N ASN A 436 46.88 116.13 63.84
CA ASN A 436 46.52 117.32 64.60
C ASN A 436 45.16 117.20 65.33
N TRP A 437 44.29 116.28 64.94
CA TRP A 437 42.96 116.13 65.53
C TRP A 437 43.01 116.02 67.05
N GLY A 438 42.16 116.78 67.73
CA GLY A 438 41.96 116.67 69.18
C GLY A 438 41.15 115.42 69.57
N VAL A 439 40.93 115.27 70.87
CA VAL A 439 40.22 114.12 71.47
C VAL A 439 38.86 113.89 70.81
N ASN A 440 38.10 114.94 70.47
CA ASN A 440 36.74 114.81 69.91
C ASN A 440 36.71 114.09 68.56
N TYR A 441 37.51 114.52 67.60
CA TYR A 441 37.52 113.92 66.26
C TYR A 441 38.15 112.53 66.28
N ARG A 442 39.16 112.30 67.14
CA ARG A 442 39.76 110.98 67.35
C ARG A 442 38.78 110.00 67.98
N ALA A 443 38.02 110.43 68.98
CA ALA A 443 36.95 109.66 69.62
C ALA A 443 35.87 109.26 68.61
N LEU A 444 35.31 110.22 67.86
CA LEU A 444 34.28 109.95 66.86
C LEU A 444 34.78 108.99 65.77
N ASN A 445 35.98 109.23 65.23
CA ASN A 445 36.60 108.34 64.24
C ASN A 445 36.80 106.91 64.78
N ASP A 446 37.30 106.75 66.00
CA ASP A 446 37.48 105.44 66.63
C ASP A 446 36.14 104.71 66.85
N LEU A 447 35.13 105.41 67.38
CA LEU A 447 33.79 104.86 67.59
C LEU A 447 33.11 104.47 66.27
N PHE A 448 33.21 105.28 65.21
CA PHE A 448 32.67 104.94 63.89
C PHE A 448 33.42 103.78 63.22
N ASN A 449 34.74 103.67 63.39
CA ASN A 449 35.51 102.52 62.88
C ASN A 449 35.14 101.22 63.61
N ILE A 450 34.94 101.28 64.94
CA ILE A 450 34.48 100.12 65.72
C ILE A 450 33.04 99.74 65.31
N SER A 451 32.14 100.71 65.17
CA SER A 451 30.77 100.49 64.69
C SER A 451 30.74 99.80 63.31
N GLN A 452 31.55 100.27 62.35
CA GLN A 452 31.66 99.64 61.03
C GLN A 452 32.23 98.22 61.10
N SER A 453 33.30 97.99 61.87
CA SER A 453 33.92 96.66 62.00
C SER A 453 33.03 95.63 62.72
N ARG A 454 32.09 96.08 63.56
CA ARG A 454 31.11 95.24 64.28
C ARG A 454 29.73 95.18 63.60
N LYS A 455 29.55 95.78 62.42
CA LYS A 455 28.25 95.91 61.73
C LYS A 455 27.54 94.57 61.44
N SER A 456 28.28 93.46 61.37
CA SER A 456 27.73 92.11 61.19
C SER A 456 27.17 91.47 62.46
N SER A 457 27.45 92.02 63.65
CA SER A 457 27.03 91.47 64.94
C SER A 457 26.27 92.47 65.83
N ILE A 458 26.48 93.79 65.66
CA ILE A 458 25.83 94.84 66.44
C ILE A 458 25.39 95.98 65.50
N ALA A 459 24.13 96.36 65.59
CA ALA A 459 23.62 97.60 64.99
C ALA A 459 23.80 98.76 65.97
N TYR A 460 24.33 99.89 65.49
CA TYR A 460 24.55 101.10 66.27
C TYR A 460 23.76 102.28 65.68
N GLU A 461 23.07 103.02 66.54
CA GLU A 461 22.50 104.33 66.23
C GLU A 461 23.32 105.42 66.94
N VAL A 462 23.55 106.56 66.28
CA VAL A 462 24.43 107.63 66.79
C VAL A 462 23.74 108.98 66.62
N GLY A 463 23.21 109.51 67.72
CA GLY A 463 22.76 110.91 67.81
C GLY A 463 23.90 111.85 68.16
N VAL A 464 23.82 113.10 67.70
CA VAL A 464 24.80 114.17 68.03
C VAL A 464 24.02 115.44 68.40
N GLN A 465 24.42 116.09 69.49
CA GLN A 465 23.93 117.38 69.92
C GLN A 465 25.14 118.28 70.23
N MET A 466 25.11 119.56 69.84
CA MET A 466 26.18 120.51 70.12
C MET A 466 25.59 121.77 70.75
N VAL A 467 26.10 122.14 71.93
CA VAL A 467 25.49 123.16 72.80
C VAL A 467 26.56 124.10 73.35
N GLU A 468 26.28 125.40 73.35
CA GLU A 468 27.00 126.40 74.14
C GLU A 468 26.21 126.73 75.41
N ILE A 469 26.90 126.85 76.54
CA ILE A 469 26.38 127.45 77.77
C ILE A 469 27.16 128.73 78.01
N TYR A 470 26.48 129.88 78.00
CA TYR A 470 27.09 131.18 78.22
C TYR A 470 26.23 132.01 79.18
N ASN A 471 26.79 132.35 80.35
CA ASN A 471 26.11 133.11 81.41
C ASN A 471 24.72 132.52 81.74
N GLU A 472 24.71 131.23 82.12
CA GLU A 472 23.51 130.44 82.41
C GLU A 472 22.40 130.50 81.33
N GLN A 473 22.80 130.62 80.06
CA GLN A 473 21.91 130.48 78.91
C GLN A 473 22.40 129.38 77.97
N VAL A 474 21.49 128.45 77.66
CA VAL A 474 21.71 127.32 76.75
C VAL A 474 21.44 127.76 75.31
N ARG A 475 22.36 127.45 74.39
CA ARG A 475 22.24 127.70 72.95
C ARG A 475 22.55 126.44 72.16
N ASP A 476 21.65 126.05 71.26
CA ASP A 476 21.91 125.03 70.25
C ASP A 476 22.86 125.60 69.18
N LEU A 477 23.94 124.87 68.86
CA LEU A 477 24.93 125.24 67.84
C LEU A 477 24.70 124.55 66.48
N LEU A 478 23.71 123.66 66.38
CA LEU A 478 23.30 122.99 65.13
C LEU A 478 22.04 123.61 64.51
N CYS A 479 21.31 124.44 65.27
CA CYS A 479 20.12 125.14 64.78
C CYS A 479 20.50 126.31 63.85
N SER A 480 19.91 126.34 62.65
CA SER A 480 20.13 127.39 61.63
C SER A 480 19.32 128.67 61.87
N ASP A 481 18.29 128.63 62.71
CA ASP A 481 17.33 129.72 62.84
C ASP A 481 17.86 130.81 63.78
N THR A 482 17.89 132.04 63.29
CA THR A 482 18.36 133.22 64.06
C THR A 482 17.48 133.57 65.27
N SER A 483 16.29 132.97 65.37
CA SER A 483 15.44 132.97 66.56
C SER A 483 15.95 131.97 67.60
N GLN A 484 17.13 132.25 68.17
CA GLN A 484 17.72 131.48 69.28
C GLN A 484 16.67 131.18 70.37
N LYS A 485 16.20 129.93 70.44
CA LYS A 485 15.31 129.46 71.50
C LYS A 485 16.08 129.43 72.82
N ARG A 486 15.99 130.52 73.57
CA ARG A 486 16.52 130.64 74.93
C ARG A 486 15.73 129.73 75.84
N TYR A 487 16.23 128.54 76.10
CA TYR A 487 15.73 127.71 77.19
C TYR A 487 16.22 128.32 78.52
N PRO A 488 15.33 128.64 79.47
CA PRO A 488 15.74 128.86 80.85
C PRO A 488 16.25 127.54 81.44
N CYS A 489 17.20 127.64 82.36
CA CYS A 489 17.68 126.50 83.17
C CYS A 489 16.63 126.07 84.21
#